data_AF-A0A378ID16-F1
#
_entry.id   AF-A0A378ID16-F1
#
_cell.length_a   1.000
_cell.length_b   1.000
_cell.length_c   1.000
_cell.angle_alpha   90.00
_cell.angle_beta   90.00
_cell.angle_gamma   90.00
#
_symmetry.space_group_name_H-M   'P 1'
#
loop_
_entity.id
_entity.type
_entity.pdbx_description
1 polymer ?
#
loop_
_entity_poly.entity_id
_entity_poly.type
_entity_poly.pdbx_seq_one_letter_code
_entity_poly.pdbx_strand_id
1 'polypeptide(L)'
;MSLPGICLLALCTSSFAFSPHCGVHTWHDIRAFEGNWKISLRMISQEGALVDSSCQPVNEFKINPAQGLRYGFGFSGDASFDIAYTITAIKEKPGFESQTCVFVVTANGPAQPDIHALAYHGAHCDWKVVPGIGEDFTVS
;
A
#
# COMPACT_ATOMS: atom_id res chain seq x y z
N MET A 1 -13.23 -26.75 61.42
CA MET A 1 -12.89 -26.92 59.99
C MET A 1 -13.88 -26.10 59.17
N SER A 2 -13.47 -24.99 58.57
CA SER A 2 -14.06 -24.41 57.35
C SER A 2 -13.21 -23.23 56.88
N LEU A 3 -12.65 -23.30 55.67
CA LEU A 3 -12.01 -22.19 54.96
C LEU A 3 -13.01 -21.64 53.92
N PRO A 4 -13.14 -20.32 53.73
CA PRO A 4 -13.98 -19.77 52.67
C PRO A 4 -13.20 -19.75 51.34
N GLY A 5 -13.82 -20.28 50.29
CA GLY A 5 -13.27 -20.28 48.93
C GLY A 5 -13.40 -18.90 48.29
N ILE A 6 -12.27 -18.38 47.81
CA ILE A 6 -12.21 -17.15 47.00
C ILE A 6 -12.54 -17.54 45.55
N CYS A 7 -13.65 -17.02 45.03
CA CYS A 7 -14.05 -17.15 43.64
C CYS A 7 -13.33 -16.07 42.81
N LEU A 8 -12.37 -16.47 41.98
CA LEU A 8 -11.68 -15.58 41.03
C LEU A 8 -12.61 -15.30 39.85
N LEU A 9 -13.15 -14.09 39.77
CA LEU A 9 -13.86 -13.58 38.59
C LEU A 9 -12.83 -13.14 37.53
N ALA A 10 -12.70 -13.91 36.46
CA ALA A 10 -11.89 -13.54 35.31
C ALA A 10 -12.59 -12.42 34.52
N LEU A 11 -12.08 -11.20 34.63
CA LEU A 11 -12.49 -10.07 33.80
C LEU A 11 -11.91 -10.25 32.39
N CYS A 12 -12.74 -10.72 31.45
CA CYS A 12 -12.43 -10.64 30.03
C CYS A 12 -12.48 -9.17 29.59
N THR A 13 -11.33 -8.50 29.59
CA THR A 13 -11.18 -7.19 28.97
C THR A 13 -11.20 -7.39 27.46
N SER A 14 -12.35 -7.14 26.83
CA SER A 14 -12.46 -7.02 25.38
C SER A 14 -11.75 -5.73 24.96
N SER A 15 -10.52 -5.87 24.46
CA SER A 15 -9.79 -4.78 23.81
C SER A 15 -10.50 -4.42 22.51
N PHE A 16 -11.23 -3.30 22.50
CA PHE A 16 -11.62 -2.66 21.25
C PHE A 16 -10.35 -2.10 20.62
N ALA A 17 -9.87 -2.74 19.54
CA ALA A 17 -8.78 -2.19 18.75
C ALA A 17 -9.28 -0.89 18.10
N PHE A 18 -8.86 0.25 18.66
CA PHE A 18 -9.09 1.57 18.09
C PHE A 18 -8.30 1.62 16.78
N SER A 19 -8.99 1.58 15.63
CA SER A 19 -8.33 1.75 14.34
C SER A 19 -7.87 3.21 14.24
N PRO A 20 -6.56 3.49 14.20
CA PRO A 20 -6.11 4.86 14.07
C PRO A 20 -6.56 5.40 12.72
N HIS A 21 -7.33 6.49 12.69
CA HIS A 21 -7.57 7.23 11.46
C HIS A 21 -6.26 7.91 11.04
N CYS A 22 -5.48 7.27 10.18
CA CYS A 22 -4.19 7.79 9.71
C CYS A 22 -4.28 8.78 8.54
N GLY A 23 -5.41 9.49 8.39
CA GLY A 23 -5.55 10.53 7.37
C GLY A 23 -5.42 10.02 5.93
N VAL A 24 -5.71 8.74 5.69
CA VAL A 24 -5.69 8.16 4.34
C VAL A 24 -6.81 8.78 3.52
N HIS A 25 -6.45 9.31 2.36
CA HIS A 25 -7.36 9.91 1.40
C HIS A 25 -7.92 8.87 0.42
N THR A 26 -7.05 7.98 -0.08
CA THR A 26 -7.41 6.96 -1.07
C THR A 26 -6.62 5.67 -0.81
N TRP A 27 -7.20 4.55 -1.23
CA TRP A 27 -6.60 3.24 -1.07
C TRP A 27 -6.38 2.60 -2.44
N HIS A 28 -5.23 1.93 -2.57
CA HIS A 28 -4.79 1.31 -3.80
C HIS A 28 -4.41 -0.15 -3.52
N ASP A 29 -4.58 -1.01 -4.51
CA ASP A 29 -4.04 -2.38 -4.47
C ASP A 29 -2.94 -2.54 -5.53
N ILE A 30 -1.86 -3.26 -5.20
CA ILE A 30 -0.91 -3.77 -6.19
C ILE A 30 -0.83 -5.30 -6.11
N ARG A 31 -0.96 -5.96 -7.26
CA ARG A 31 -1.00 -7.42 -7.38
C ARG A 31 -0.03 -7.92 -8.44
N ALA A 32 0.51 -9.12 -8.22
CA ALA A 32 1.32 -9.82 -9.22
C ALA A 32 0.51 -11.00 -9.79
N PHE A 33 0.51 -11.19 -11.11
CA PHE A 33 -0.10 -12.38 -11.71
C PHE A 33 0.85 -13.57 -11.78
N GLU A 34 2.16 -13.31 -11.80
CA GLU A 34 3.19 -14.35 -11.75
C GLU A 34 4.46 -13.88 -11.06
N GLY A 35 5.26 -14.83 -10.59
CA GLY A 35 6.56 -14.57 -9.97
C GLY A 35 6.48 -13.92 -8.58
N ASN A 36 7.65 -13.70 -7.99
CA ASN A 36 7.79 -12.93 -6.75
C ASN A 36 8.35 -11.55 -7.10
N TRP A 37 7.80 -10.50 -6.51
CA TRP A 37 8.17 -9.13 -6.80
C TRP A 37 8.47 -8.38 -5.51
N LYS A 38 9.56 -7.62 -5.53
CA LYS A 38 9.83 -6.61 -4.51
C LYS A 38 9.21 -5.29 -4.97
N ILE A 39 8.32 -4.75 -4.17
CA ILE A 39 7.66 -3.46 -4.35
C ILE A 39 8.37 -2.43 -3.47
N SER A 40 8.65 -1.25 -4.03
CA SER A 40 9.14 -0.08 -3.32
C SER A 40 8.24 1.11 -3.63
N LEU A 41 7.74 1.76 -2.58
CA LEU A 41 6.90 2.96 -2.65
C LEU A 41 7.71 4.18 -2.21
N ARG A 42 7.75 5.26 -3.00
CA ARG A 42 8.52 6.47 -2.67
C ARG A 42 7.78 7.73 -3.06
N MET A 43 7.57 8.62 -2.10
CA MET A 43 7.16 10.00 -2.40
C MET A 43 8.27 10.73 -3.15
N ILE A 44 7.88 11.51 -4.17
CA ILE A 44 8.76 12.41 -4.93
C ILE A 44 8.49 13.88 -4.55
N SER A 45 7.21 14.26 -4.41
CA SER A 45 6.81 15.64 -4.08
C SER A 45 6.73 15.89 -2.56
N GLN A 46 6.13 17.02 -2.17
CA GLN A 46 5.98 17.46 -0.76
C GLN A 46 5.19 16.47 0.12
N GLU A 47 5.22 16.71 1.43
CA GLU A 47 4.76 15.79 2.49
C GLU A 47 3.46 15.03 2.16
N GLY A 48 3.62 13.73 1.88
CA GLY A 48 2.55 12.75 1.76
C GLY A 48 2.93 11.46 2.47
N ALA A 49 1.95 10.67 2.85
CA ALA A 49 2.12 9.43 3.57
C ALA A 49 1.64 8.25 2.72
N LEU A 50 2.47 7.21 2.64
CA LEU A 50 2.13 5.92 2.05
C LEU A 50 2.14 4.89 3.18
N VAL A 51 0.98 4.33 3.51
CA VAL A 51 0.78 3.51 4.72
C VAL A 51 0.07 2.20 4.42
N ASP A 52 0.21 1.21 5.30
CA ASP A 52 -0.56 -0.03 5.25
C ASP A 52 -1.91 0.10 5.97
N SER A 53 -2.68 -0.99 5.99
CA SER A 53 -3.95 -1.07 6.72
C SER A 53 -3.83 -0.87 8.23
N SER A 54 -2.61 -1.01 8.78
CA SER A 54 -2.29 -0.78 10.19
C SER A 54 -1.73 0.64 10.41
N CYS A 55 -1.82 1.51 9.40
CA CYS A 55 -1.33 2.88 9.42
C CYS A 55 0.18 3.01 9.63
N GLN A 56 0.95 1.97 9.31
CA GLN A 56 2.40 2.02 9.35
C GLN A 56 2.94 2.43 7.98
N PRO A 57 4.01 3.25 7.91
CA PRO A 57 4.62 3.62 6.64
C PRO A 57 5.06 2.40 5.83
N VAL A 58 4.68 2.36 4.56
CA VAL A 58 5.09 1.29 3.64
C VAL A 58 6.15 1.85 2.69
N ASN A 59 7.39 1.40 2.89
CA ASN A 59 8.48 1.70 1.98
C ASN A 59 8.75 0.53 1.04
N GLU A 60 8.73 -0.70 1.55
CA GLU A 60 9.01 -1.89 0.75
C GLU A 60 8.13 -3.06 1.18
N PHE A 61 7.73 -3.89 0.22
CA PHE A 61 6.92 -5.07 0.47
C PHE A 61 7.18 -6.13 -0.60
N LYS A 62 6.92 -7.40 -0.31
CA LYS A 62 7.00 -8.48 -1.31
C LYS A 62 5.61 -8.95 -1.68
N ILE A 63 5.34 -9.04 -2.98
CA ILE A 63 4.09 -9.58 -3.52
C ILE A 63 4.35 -10.80 -4.40
N ASN A 64 3.32 -11.62 -4.55
CA ASN A 64 3.24 -12.78 -5.43
C ASN A 64 1.76 -13.05 -5.76
N PRO A 65 1.42 -14.08 -6.57
CA PRO A 65 0.02 -14.35 -6.94
C PRO A 65 -0.93 -14.64 -5.79
N ALA A 66 -0.42 -15.08 -4.64
CA ALA A 66 -1.23 -15.36 -3.45
C ALA A 66 -1.34 -14.15 -2.51
N GLN A 67 -0.45 -13.16 -2.63
CA GLN A 67 -0.32 -12.05 -1.69
C GLN A 67 0.00 -10.75 -2.43
N GLY A 68 -0.98 -9.85 -2.51
CA GLY A 68 -0.78 -8.47 -2.95
C GLY A 68 -0.46 -7.52 -1.79
N LEU A 69 -0.36 -6.24 -2.10
CA LEU A 69 -0.25 -5.15 -1.12
C LEU A 69 -1.44 -4.20 -1.32
N ARG A 70 -2.15 -3.89 -0.23
CA ARG A 70 -3.04 -2.75 -0.16
C ARG A 70 -2.33 -1.64 0.60
N TYR A 71 -2.24 -0.45 0.00
CA TYR A 71 -1.64 0.72 0.64
C TYR A 71 -2.56 1.94 0.52
N GLY A 72 -2.48 2.81 1.51
CA GLY A 72 -3.20 4.07 1.57
C GLY A 72 -2.27 5.21 1.22
N PHE A 73 -2.77 6.18 0.46
CA PHE A 73 -2.12 7.47 0.27
C PHE A 73 -2.87 8.54 1.07
N GLY A 74 -2.14 9.32 1.84
CA GLY A 74 -2.65 10.45 2.63
C GLY A 74 -1.77 11.68 2.50
N PHE A 75 -2.32 12.84 2.81
CA PHE A 75 -1.64 14.14 2.78
C PHE A 75 -2.28 15.07 3.81
N SER A 76 -1.59 16.16 4.16
CA SER A 76 -2.11 17.15 5.11
C SER A 76 -3.28 17.96 4.52
N GLY A 77 -4.19 18.45 5.37
CA GLY A 77 -5.40 19.16 4.93
C GLY A 77 -5.17 20.47 4.16
N ASP A 78 -3.94 20.99 4.14
CA ASP A 78 -3.47 22.17 3.42
C ASP A 78 -2.69 21.85 2.13
N ALA A 79 -2.73 20.60 1.66
CA ALA A 79 -1.99 20.20 0.46
C ALA A 79 -2.39 20.99 -0.79
N SER A 80 -1.39 21.41 -1.57
CA SER A 80 -1.57 22.07 -2.87
C SER A 80 -2.02 21.13 -3.99
N PHE A 81 -2.18 19.83 -3.70
CA PHE A 81 -2.42 18.75 -4.65
C PHE A 81 -1.29 18.51 -5.66
N ASP A 82 -0.10 19.07 -5.47
CA ASP A 82 1.11 18.73 -6.24
C ASP A 82 1.68 17.38 -5.78
N ILE A 83 0.97 16.31 -6.10
CA ILE A 83 1.29 14.96 -5.65
C ILE A 83 2.17 14.29 -6.70
N ALA A 84 3.28 13.70 -6.28
CA ALA A 84 4.08 12.81 -7.10
C ALA A 84 4.70 11.72 -6.22
N TYR A 85 4.53 10.46 -6.60
CA TYR A 85 5.19 9.32 -5.99
C TYR A 85 5.42 8.21 -7.00
N THR A 86 6.27 7.24 -6.66
CA THR A 86 6.51 6.06 -7.48
C THR A 86 6.12 4.77 -6.79
N ILE A 87 5.73 3.82 -7.62
CA ILE A 87 5.65 2.40 -7.28
C ILE A 87 6.63 1.68 -8.18
N THR A 88 7.69 1.11 -7.60
CA THR A 88 8.68 0.34 -8.35
C THR A 88 8.54 -1.13 -7.98
N ALA A 89 8.27 -1.98 -8.95
CA ALA A 89 8.22 -3.43 -8.78
C ALA A 89 9.38 -4.08 -9.53
N ILE A 90 10.17 -4.90 -8.83
CA ILE A 90 11.30 -5.63 -9.41
C ILE A 90 11.05 -7.13 -9.20
N LYS A 91 11.00 -7.89 -10.30
CA LYS A 91 10.82 -9.35 -10.24
C LYS A 91 12.06 -10.01 -9.66
N GLU A 92 11.87 -10.80 -8.62
CA GLU A 92 12.94 -11.57 -7.98
C GLU A 92 13.27 -12.78 -8.86
N LYS A 93 14.35 -12.70 -9.62
CA LYS A 93 14.90 -13.79 -10.43
C LYS A 93 16.42 -13.82 -10.29
N PRO A 94 17.05 -15.02 -10.25
CA PRO A 94 18.51 -15.13 -10.35
C PRO A 94 19.02 -14.56 -11.68
N GLY A 95 20.02 -13.66 -11.64
CA GLY A 95 20.67 -13.08 -12.83
C GLY A 95 20.52 -11.56 -12.95
N PHE A 96 20.94 -11.00 -14.08
CA PHE A 96 20.94 -9.55 -14.36
C PHE A 96 19.70 -9.06 -15.13
N GLU A 97 18.77 -9.95 -15.47
CA GLU A 97 17.56 -9.66 -16.27
C GLU A 97 16.30 -9.60 -15.39
N SER A 98 16.29 -8.73 -14.38
CA SER A 98 15.07 -8.50 -13.62
C SER A 98 14.07 -7.69 -14.45
N GLN A 99 12.87 -8.26 -14.63
CA GLN A 99 11.71 -7.52 -15.11
C GLN A 99 11.36 -6.43 -14.09
N THR A 100 11.11 -5.22 -14.57
CA THR A 100 10.84 -4.07 -13.72
C THR A 100 9.63 -3.30 -14.23
N CYS A 101 8.73 -2.96 -13.32
CA CYS A 101 7.67 -1.98 -13.54
C CYS A 101 7.94 -0.74 -12.70
N VAL A 102 7.82 0.44 -13.30
CA VAL A 102 7.80 1.70 -12.57
C VAL A 102 6.50 2.41 -12.91
N PHE A 103 5.68 2.67 -11.89
CA PHE A 103 4.52 3.53 -12.00
C PHE A 103 4.88 4.90 -11.42
N VAL A 104 4.73 5.94 -12.23
CA VAL A 104 4.83 7.33 -11.79
C VAL A 104 3.40 7.80 -11.58
N VAL A 105 3.04 8.08 -10.33
CA VAL A 105 1.71 8.52 -9.96
C VAL A 105 1.78 10.00 -9.61
N THR A 106 1.04 10.82 -10.35
CA THR A 106 0.90 12.24 -10.05
C THR A 106 -0.58 12.63 -9.98
N ALA A 107 -0.83 13.78 -9.37
CA ALA A 107 -2.11 14.46 -9.45
C ALA A 107 -1.83 15.96 -9.37
N ASN A 108 -2.74 16.76 -9.92
CA ASN A 108 -2.76 18.22 -9.78
C ASN A 108 -4.14 18.73 -9.31
N GLY A 109 -5.02 17.81 -8.88
CA GLY A 109 -6.35 18.11 -8.41
C GLY A 109 -7.09 16.87 -7.89
N PRO A 110 -8.23 17.06 -7.21
CA PRO A 110 -9.00 15.95 -6.65
C PRO A 110 -9.50 15.00 -7.75
N ALA A 111 -9.36 13.70 -7.50
CA ALA A 111 -9.87 12.62 -8.37
C ALA A 111 -9.42 12.68 -9.85
N GLN A 112 -8.28 13.33 -10.12
CA GLN A 112 -7.67 13.40 -11.45
C GLN A 112 -6.23 12.89 -11.38
N PRO A 113 -6.03 11.57 -11.17
CA PRO A 113 -4.71 10.98 -11.22
C PRO A 113 -4.17 11.01 -12.67
N ASP A 114 -2.88 11.27 -12.82
CA ASP A 114 -2.13 11.07 -14.05
C ASP A 114 -1.04 10.02 -13.77
N ILE A 115 -1.18 8.85 -14.37
CA ILE A 115 -0.37 7.67 -14.05
C ILE A 115 0.27 7.13 -15.31
N HIS A 116 1.60 7.07 -15.28
CA HIS A 116 2.40 6.45 -16.32
C HIS A 116 2.98 5.11 -15.82
N ALA A 117 2.71 4.04 -16.56
CA ALA A 117 3.31 2.73 -16.34
C ALA A 117 4.48 2.51 -17.31
N LEU A 118 5.67 2.23 -16.76
CA LEU A 118 6.90 2.00 -17.50
C LEU A 118 7.32 0.54 -17.32
N ALA A 119 7.34 -0.20 -18.43
CA ALA A 119 7.67 -1.61 -18.46
C ALA A 119 9.09 -1.82 -19.01
N TYR A 120 9.94 -2.52 -18.26
CA TYR A 120 11.33 -2.78 -18.64
C TYR A 120 11.62 -4.29 -18.70
N HIS A 121 12.51 -4.66 -19.62
CA HIS A 121 13.01 -6.02 -19.78
C HIS A 121 11.90 -7.08 -19.97
N GLY A 122 10.83 -6.71 -20.69
CA GLY A 122 9.70 -7.60 -20.95
C GLY A 122 8.71 -7.74 -19.79
N ALA A 123 8.75 -6.88 -18.78
CA ALA A 123 7.69 -6.76 -17.80
C ALA A 123 6.38 -6.31 -18.47
N HIS A 124 5.25 -6.71 -17.89
CA HIS A 124 3.95 -6.12 -18.20
C HIS A 124 3.42 -5.39 -16.97
N CYS A 125 3.06 -4.13 -17.15
CA CYS A 125 2.72 -3.19 -16.09
C CYS A 125 1.44 -2.48 -16.49
N ASP A 126 0.37 -2.67 -15.72
CA ASP A 126 -0.94 -2.11 -16.03
C ASP A 126 -1.60 -1.55 -14.78
N TRP A 127 -2.50 -0.61 -14.95
CA TRP A 127 -3.24 0.03 -13.87
C TRP A 127 -4.65 0.43 -14.31
N LYS A 128 -5.54 0.59 -13.34
CA LYS A 128 -6.91 1.06 -13.60
C LYS A 128 -7.44 1.85 -12.43
N VAL A 129 -8.35 2.78 -12.73
CA VAL A 129 -9.14 3.48 -11.70
C VAL A 129 -10.21 2.55 -11.13
N VAL A 130 -10.35 2.58 -9.81
CA VAL A 130 -11.45 1.95 -9.06
C VAL A 130 -12.34 3.07 -8.52
N PRO A 131 -13.52 3.31 -9.13
CA PRO A 131 -14.37 4.44 -8.80
C PRO A 131 -14.68 4.55 -7.31
N GLY A 132 -14.40 5.72 -6.73
CA GLY A 132 -14.64 6.02 -5.31
C GLY A 132 -13.67 5.38 -4.32
N ILE A 133 -12.61 4.70 -4.79
CA ILE A 133 -11.63 4.04 -3.92
C ILE A 133 -10.21 4.55 -4.18
N GLY A 134 -9.74 4.48 -5.43
CA GLY A 134 -8.35 4.77 -5.81
C GLY A 134 -7.99 4.07 -7.12
N GLU A 135 -6.80 3.46 -7.17
CA GLU A 135 -6.30 2.75 -8.36
C GLU A 135 -5.78 1.36 -8.00
N ASP A 136 -5.98 0.41 -8.91
CA ASP A 136 -5.37 -0.92 -8.84
C ASP A 136 -4.19 -0.99 -9.82
N PHE A 137 -3.09 -1.57 -9.38
CA PHE A 137 -1.87 -1.80 -10.15
C PHE A 137 -1.62 -3.30 -10.31
N THR A 138 -1.12 -3.71 -11.47
CA THR A 138 -0.82 -5.11 -11.79
C THR A 138 0.52 -5.26 -12.48
N VAL A 139 1.26 -6.32 -12.10
CA VAL A 139 2.56 -6.66 -12.67
C VAL A 139 2.65 -8.15 -13.04
N SER A 140 3.37 -8.46 -14.11
CA SER A 140 3.69 -9.85 -14.55
C SER A 140 4.98 -9.92 -15.36
#